data_AF-A0A644X0S6-F1
#
_entry.id   AF-A0A644X0S6-F1
#
_cell.length_a   1.000
_cell.length_b   1.000
_cell.length_c   1.000
_cell.angle_alpha   90.00
_cell.angle_beta   90.00
_cell.angle_gamma   90.00
#
_symmetry.space_group_name_H-M   'P 1'
#
loop_
_entity.id
_entity.type
_entity.pdbx_description
1 polymer ?
#
loop_
_entity_poly.entity_id
_entity_poly.type
_entity_poly.pdbx_seq_one_letter_code
_entity_poly.pdbx_strand_id
1 'polypeptide(L)' 'MLPTGAKMMTLECGMRFLADHIAGDVYFHISRPGQNLDRARTQFKLVSEMEAHWDEMHQIVARWAK' A
#
# COMPACT_ATOMS: atom_id res chain seq x y z
N MET A 1 -11.43 8.30 10.07
CA MET A 1 -10.98 8.54 8.68
C MET A 1 -9.48 8.29 8.45
N LEU A 2 -8.60 8.56 9.42
CA LEU A 2 -7.15 8.39 9.22
C LEU A 2 -6.72 6.95 8.82
N PRO A 3 -7.19 5.85 9.47
CA PRO A 3 -6.78 4.50 9.07
C PRO A 3 -7.27 4.11 7.66
N THR A 4 -8.48 4.54 7.29
CA THR A 4 -9.07 4.30 5.96
C THR A 4 -8.30 4.99 4.85
N GLY A 5 -7.90 6.25 5.06
CA GLY A 5 -7.09 6.98 4.09
C GLY A 5 -5.74 6.29 3.86
N ALA A 6 -5.06 5.90 4.94
CA ALA A 6 -3.79 5.17 4.85
C ALA A 6 -3.94 3.88 4.03
N LYS A 7 -4.92 3.03 4.35
CA LYS A 7 -5.15 1.77 3.62
C LYS A 7 -5.44 2.00 2.13
N MET A 8 -6.30 2.97 1.80
CA MET A 8 -6.65 3.28 0.40
C MET A 8 -5.44 3.74 -0.39
N MET A 9 -4.64 4.66 0.14
CA MET A 9 -3.44 5.16 -0.56
C MET A 9 -2.41 4.04 -0.78
N THR A 10 -2.19 3.19 0.22
CA THR A 10 -1.30 2.03 0.10
C THR A 10 -1.78 1.05 -0.96
N LEU A 11 -3.09 0.75 -0.98
CA LEU A 11 -3.69 -0.13 -1.98
C LEU A 11 -3.62 0.46 -3.40
N GLU A 12 -3.97 1.74 -3.57
CA GLU A 12 -3.86 2.45 -4.85
C GLU A 12 -2.43 2.39 -5.38
N CYS A 13 -1.44 2.68 -4.54
CA CYS A 13 -0.03 2.66 -4.91
C CYS A 13 0.43 1.24 -5.31
N GLY A 14 0.04 0.21 -4.54
CA GLY A 14 0.32 -1.18 -4.87
C GLY A 14 -0.27 -1.61 -6.21
N MET A 15 -1.52 -1.23 -6.50
CA MET A 15 -2.17 -1.49 -7.78
C MET A 15 -1.44 -0.77 -8.94
N ARG A 16 -0.98 0.46 -8.74
CA ARG A 16 -0.24 1.22 -9.76
C ARG A 16 1.11 0.57 -10.08
N PHE A 17 1.84 0.08 -9.07
CA PHE A 17 3.07 -0.67 -9.31
C PHE A 17 2.82 -1.98 -10.06
N LEU A 18 1.76 -2.72 -9.70
CA LEU A 18 1.41 -3.96 -10.39
C LEU A 18 1.00 -3.70 -11.84
N ALA A 19 0.17 -2.68 -12.07
CA ALA A 19 -0.26 -2.29 -13.41
C ALA A 19 0.93 -1.87 -14.27
N ASP A 20 1.85 -1.08 -13.71
CA ASP A 20 3.06 -0.66 -14.41
C ASP A 20 3.96 -1.86 -14.76
N HIS A 21 4.12 -2.81 -13.84
CA HIS A 21 4.86 -4.05 -14.11
C HIS A 21 4.26 -4.85 -15.27
N ILE A 22 2.93 -4.99 -15.32
CA ILE A 22 2.23 -5.68 -16.41
C ILE A 22 2.36 -4.91 -17.73
N ALA A 23 2.39 -3.58 -17.67
CA ALA A 23 2.56 -2.69 -18.83
C ALA A 23 4.02 -2.60 -19.34
N GLY A 24 4.97 -3.28 -18.67
CA GLY A 24 6.39 -3.28 -19.07
C GLY A 24 7.23 -2.15 -18.46
N ASP A 25 6.88 -1.69 -17.25
CA ASP A 25 7.64 -0.72 -16.45
C ASP A 25 7.83 0.64 -17.16
N VAL A 26 6.73 1.22 -17.68
CA VAL A 26 6.73 2.44 -18.52
C VAL A 26 6.50 3.74 -17.75
N TYR A 27 5.94 3.65 -16.54
CA TYR A 27 5.54 4.80 -15.73
C TYR A 27 6.54 5.10 -14.62
N PHE A 28 6.91 4.09 -13.82
CA PHE A 28 7.87 4.24 -12.73
C PHE A 28 9.28 3.86 -13.18
N HIS A 29 10.25 4.70 -12.82
CA HIS A 29 11.65 4.35 -13.03
C HIS A 29 12.04 3.08 -12.26
N ILE A 30 12.71 2.17 -12.98
CA ILE A 30 13.28 0.93 -12.46
C ILE A 30 14.80 0.90 -12.71
N SER A 31 15.51 0.26 -11.78
CA SER A 31 16.96 0.01 -11.85
C SER A 31 17.27 -1.48 -12.06
N ARG A 32 16.28 -2.36 -11.94
CA ARG A 32 16.40 -3.81 -12.21
C ARG A 32 15.06 -4.38 -12.69
N PRO A 33 15.07 -5.49 -13.46
CA PRO A 33 13.86 -6.21 -13.83
C PRO A 33 13.06 -6.66 -12.60
N GLY A 34 11.73 -6.55 -12.64
CA GLY A 34 10.83 -6.99 -11.57
C GLY A 34 10.75 -6.05 -10.36
N GLN A 35 11.41 -4.89 -10.38
CA GLN A 35 11.39 -3.96 -9.25
C GLN A 35 9.98 -3.45 -8.90
N ASN A 36 9.13 -3.19 -9.89
CA ASN A 36 7.75 -2.77 -9.63
C ASN A 36 6.90 -3.92 -9.07
N LEU A 37 7.16 -5.17 -9.46
CA LEU A 37 6.51 -6.33 -8.85
C LEU A 37 6.88 -6.46 -7.36
N ASP A 38 8.16 -6.28 -7.02
CA ASP A 38 8.61 -6.29 -5.63
C ASP A 38 7.96 -5.15 -4.82
N ARG A 39 7.89 -3.94 -5.40
CA ARG A 39 7.19 -2.79 -4.80
C ARG A 39 5.71 -3.11 -4.55
N ALA A 40 5.01 -3.68 -5.53
CA ALA A 40 3.61 -4.06 -5.41
C ALA A 40 3.38 -5.07 -4.27
N ARG A 41 4.22 -6.12 -4.19
CA ARG A 41 4.15 -7.14 -3.12
C ARG A 41 4.27 -6.52 -1.73
N THR A 42 5.23 -5.60 -1.54
CA THR A 42 5.40 -4.90 -0.27
C THR A 42 4.16 -4.08 0.09
N GLN A 43 3.57 -3.34 -0.86
CA GLN A 43 2.35 -2.58 -0.60
C GLN A 43 1.17 -3.49 -0.22
N PHE A 44 0.98 -4.62 -0.91
CA PHE A 44 -0.10 -5.55 -0.58
C PHE A 44 0.11 -6.24 0.78
N LYS A 45 1.36 -6.59 1.13
CA LYS A 45 1.68 -7.10 2.45
C LYS A 45 1.34 -6.08 3.54
N LEU A 46 1.67 -4.80 3.31
CA LEU A 46 1.33 -3.72 4.24
C LEU A 46 -0.19 -3.54 4.38
N VAL A 47 -0.95 -3.59 3.28
CA VAL A 47 -2.42 -3.55 3.34
C VAL A 47 -2.95 -4.72 4.17
N SER A 48 -2.46 -5.94 3.94
CA SER A 48 -2.86 -7.12 4.71
C SER A 48 -2.57 -6.99 6.20
N GLU A 49 -1.44 -6.37 6.57
CA GLU A 49 -1.11 -6.09 7.98
C GLU A 49 -2.02 -4.99 8.57
N MET A 50 -2.32 -3.93 7.82
CA MET A 50 -3.30 -2.92 8.24
C MET A 50 -4.69 -3.52 8.46
N GLU A 51 -5.08 -4.51 7.65
CA GLU A 51 -6.35 -5.23 7.82
C GLU A 51 -6.33 -6.13 9.05
N ALA A 52 -5.21 -6.81 9.32
CA ALA A 52 -5.04 -7.61 10.53
C ALA A 52 -5.05 -6.75 11.82
N HIS A 53 -4.58 -5.52 11.75
CA HIS A 53 -4.52 -4.56 12.87
C HIS A 53 -5.59 -3.46 12.79
N TRP A 54 -6.66 -3.68 12.03
CA TRP A 54 -7.62 -2.63 11.67
C TRP A 54 -8.25 -1.96 12.90
N ASP A 55 -8.70 -2.75 13.87
CA ASP A 55 -9.32 -2.25 15.10
C ASP A 55 -8.31 -1.50 15.98
N GLU A 56 -7.08 -2.00 16.08
CA GLU A 56 -5.99 -1.36 16.83
C GLU A 56 -5.67 0.03 16.27
N MET A 57 -5.56 0.16 14.95
CA MET A 57 -5.35 1.46 14.28
C MET A 57 -6.47 2.45 14.62
N HIS A 58 -7.72 2.00 14.64
CA HIS A 58 -8.86 2.86 15.00
C HIS A 58 -8.83 3.26 16.47
N GLN A 59 -8.49 2.34 17.38
CA GLN A 59 -8.36 2.61 18.81
C GLN A 59 -7.25 3.63 19.09
N ILE A 60 -6.10 3.52 18.43
CA ILE A 60 -4.99 4.47 18.57
C ILE A 60 -5.44 5.85 18.13
N VAL A 61 -6.06 5.98 16.95
CA VAL A 61 -6.56 7.28 16.46
C VAL A 61 -7.61 7.87 17.41
N ALA A 62 -8.55 7.05 17.90
CA ALA A 62 -9.58 7.50 18.84
C ALA A 62 -9.01 7.96 20.19
N ARG A 63 -7.90 7.36 20.66
CA ARG A 63 -7.22 7.75 21.89
C ARG A 63 -6.66 9.18 21.83
N TRP A 64 -6.12 9.57 20.67
CA TRP A 64 -5.44 10.85 20.47
C TRP A 64 -6.30 11.92 19.79
N ALA A 65 -7.51 11.57 19.34
CA ALA A 65 -8.46 12.52 18.77
C ALA A 65 -9.29 13.27 19.85
N LYS A 66 -8.98 13.08 21.13
CA LYS A 66 -9.54 13.82 22.27
C LYS A 66 -8.60 14.95 22.66
#